data_AF-A0A3B1C5A7-F1
#
_entry.id   AF-A0A3B1C5A7-F1
#
_cell.length_a   1.000
_cell.length_b   1.000
_cell.length_c   1.000
_cell.angle_alpha   90.00
_cell.angle_beta   90.00
_cell.angle_gamma   90.00
#
_symmetry.space_group_name_H-M   'P 1'
#
loop_
_entity.id
_entity.type
_entity.pdbx_description
1 polymer ?
#
loop_
_entity_poly.entity_id
_entity_poly.type
_entity_poly.pdbx_seq_one_letter_code
_entity_poly.pdbx_strand_id
1 'polypeptide(L)'
;MFDADFIYWNNFYERVEMRFKLKSIFLLLLFPILNIFSQTDSLIISEVMFYPLVSNSEFIEIYNLSYQNSADISKFQIIYSTAKADTIINIGDGTNLPPRSFAVVFEGDYDFTTGIYSSILPDNAVKLKIDNNAFGSSGMANKSDRVVYLISASGDTVDTYLYSADNSSGISDEKIILNKESSPTNWANSLTINGTPGKENSVSQKEYDLSIIKFYPENNFGFIGEPVRLNVVVKNLGSMPSGNYSVKIYHDVNADSIAQESEFVYQFDEVGIAPNDSSDLYV
;
A
#
# COMPACT_ATOMS: atom_id res chain seq x y z
N MET A 1 13.32 -46.66 -96.50
CA MET A 1 12.98 -47.98 -97.08
C MET A 1 13.82 -49.00 -96.35
N PHE A 2 13.13 -49.85 -95.59
CA PHE A 2 13.56 -51.01 -94.79
C PHE A 2 14.38 -50.81 -93.50
N ASP A 3 13.67 -51.14 -92.41
CA ASP A 3 14.10 -51.70 -91.12
C ASP A 3 15.23 -52.72 -91.21
N ALA A 4 15.97 -52.85 -90.10
CA ALA A 4 16.06 -54.11 -89.39
C ALA A 4 16.54 -53.90 -87.94
N ASP A 5 15.77 -54.47 -87.02
CA ASP A 5 15.93 -54.50 -85.56
C ASP A 5 16.97 -55.51 -85.03
N PHE A 6 17.15 -55.40 -83.71
CA PHE A 6 17.60 -56.39 -82.70
C PHE A 6 19.10 -56.55 -82.44
N ILE A 7 19.54 -56.36 -81.19
CA ILE A 7 19.56 -57.37 -80.11
C ILE A 7 19.98 -56.72 -78.77
N TYR A 8 19.36 -57.19 -77.67
CA TYR A 8 19.55 -56.83 -76.25
C TYR A 8 20.90 -57.33 -75.67
N TRP A 9 21.48 -56.65 -74.67
CA TRP A 9 21.62 -57.16 -73.28
C TRP A 9 22.32 -56.18 -72.30
N ASN A 10 22.05 -56.42 -71.01
CA ASN A 10 22.34 -55.62 -69.81
C ASN A 10 23.83 -55.44 -69.47
N ASN A 11 24.15 -54.37 -68.71
CA ASN A 11 24.95 -54.50 -67.49
C ASN A 11 24.77 -53.30 -66.52
N PHE A 12 24.17 -53.63 -65.37
CA PHE A 12 24.35 -53.12 -64.01
C PHE A 12 25.16 -51.82 -63.79
N TYR A 13 24.47 -50.75 -63.35
CA TYR A 13 25.07 -49.65 -62.58
C TYR A 13 24.81 -49.89 -61.09
N GLU A 14 25.83 -50.27 -60.32
CA GLU A 14 25.79 -50.09 -58.87
C GLU A 14 25.99 -48.60 -58.55
N ARG A 15 24.93 -47.94 -58.10
CA ARG A 15 24.99 -46.59 -57.56
C ARG A 15 25.43 -46.67 -56.09
N VAL A 16 26.61 -46.16 -55.78
CA VAL A 16 27.05 -45.91 -54.40
C VAL A 16 26.21 -44.75 -53.84
N GLU A 17 25.26 -45.03 -52.95
CA GLU A 17 24.55 -43.99 -52.19
C GLU A 17 25.44 -43.45 -51.06
N MET A 18 26.00 -42.25 -51.25
CA MET A 18 26.56 -41.46 -50.14
C MET A 18 25.41 -40.85 -49.31
N ARG A 19 25.15 -41.42 -48.15
CA ARG A 19 24.19 -40.86 -47.18
C ARG A 19 24.83 -39.74 -46.35
N PHE A 20 24.55 -38.49 -46.70
CA PHE A 20 24.83 -37.35 -45.81
C PHE A 20 23.83 -37.35 -44.65
N LYS A 21 24.29 -37.67 -43.43
CA LYS A 21 23.51 -37.43 -42.21
C LYS A 21 23.58 -35.93 -41.87
N LEU A 22 22.58 -35.14 -42.28
CA LEU A 22 22.35 -33.82 -41.68
C LEU A 22 21.93 -34.04 -40.22
N LYS A 23 22.81 -33.73 -39.28
CA LYS A 23 22.42 -33.55 -37.87
C LYS A 23 21.70 -32.21 -37.77
N SER A 24 20.37 -32.22 -37.68
CA SER A 24 19.60 -31.04 -37.34
C SER A 24 19.98 -30.57 -35.93
N ILE A 25 20.70 -29.46 -35.85
CA ILE A 25 20.93 -28.75 -34.59
C ILE A 25 19.67 -27.92 -34.34
N PHE A 26 18.85 -28.35 -33.38
CA PHE A 26 17.70 -27.58 -32.92
C PHE A 26 18.22 -26.51 -31.94
N LEU A 27 18.37 -25.27 -32.42
CA LEU A 27 18.71 -24.14 -31.56
C LEU A 27 17.45 -23.73 -30.79
N LEU A 28 17.34 -24.18 -29.53
CA LEU A 28 16.28 -23.76 -28.62
C LEU A 28 16.58 -22.32 -28.16
N LEU A 29 15.97 -21.33 -28.82
CA LEU A 29 15.97 -19.95 -28.35
C LEU A 29 15.10 -19.85 -27.08
N LEU A 30 15.75 -19.93 -25.92
CA LEU A 30 15.16 -19.52 -24.64
C LEU A 30 14.99 -18.00 -24.67
N PHE A 31 13.81 -17.54 -25.09
CA PHE A 31 13.40 -16.16 -24.81
C PHE A 31 13.18 -16.06 -23.29
N PRO A 32 13.93 -15.22 -22.57
CA PRO A 32 13.56 -14.91 -21.19
C PRO A 32 12.16 -14.29 -21.24
N ILE A 33 11.21 -14.94 -20.58
CA ILE A 33 9.89 -14.34 -20.33
C ILE A 33 10.15 -13.16 -19.40
N LEU A 34 10.40 -11.99 -19.98
CA LEU A 34 10.44 -10.74 -19.25
C LEU A 34 8.99 -10.45 -18.84
N ASN A 35 8.66 -10.70 -17.58
CA ASN A 35 7.45 -10.16 -16.99
C ASN A 35 7.61 -8.64 -16.95
N ILE A 36 7.12 -7.95 -17.98
CA ILE A 36 6.95 -6.51 -17.96
C ILE A 36 5.77 -6.25 -17.03
N PHE A 37 6.03 -6.13 -15.73
CA PHE A 37 5.04 -5.61 -14.80
C PHE A 37 4.80 -4.14 -15.13
N SER A 38 3.53 -3.75 -15.24
CA SER A 38 3.20 -2.33 -15.35
C SER A 38 3.68 -1.63 -14.08
N GLN A 39 4.48 -0.57 -14.22
CA GLN A 39 4.96 0.21 -13.08
C GLN A 39 3.81 0.86 -12.29
N THR A 40 2.63 0.99 -12.92
CA THR A 40 1.45 1.66 -12.36
C THR A 40 0.53 0.73 -11.56
N ASP A 41 0.69 -0.60 -11.66
CA ASP A 41 -0.13 -1.56 -10.90
C ASP A 41 0.07 -1.46 -9.38
N SER A 42 1.06 -0.69 -8.95
CA SER A 42 1.40 -0.49 -7.54
C SER A 42 0.82 0.79 -6.92
N LEU A 43 0.14 1.65 -7.68
CA LEU A 43 -0.36 2.93 -7.17
C LEU A 43 -1.82 2.81 -6.71
N ILE A 44 -2.14 3.41 -5.57
CA ILE A 44 -3.50 3.46 -5.02
C ILE A 44 -3.85 4.87 -4.55
N ILE A 45 -5.15 5.15 -4.42
CA ILE A 45 -5.64 6.29 -3.64
C ILE A 45 -5.58 5.87 -2.16
N SER A 46 -5.00 6.72 -1.31
CA SER A 46 -4.82 6.47 0.14
C SER A 46 -5.63 7.40 1.03
N GLU A 47 -5.90 8.62 0.57
CA GLU A 47 -6.62 9.63 1.33
C GLU A 47 -7.38 10.58 0.40
N VAL A 48 -8.59 11.00 0.80
CA VAL A 48 -9.38 12.02 0.08
C VAL A 48 -9.93 13.05 1.06
N MET A 49 -9.51 14.31 0.89
CA MET A 49 -10.07 15.45 1.61
C MET A 49 -11.10 16.18 0.73
N PHE A 50 -12.36 15.77 0.85
CA PHE A 50 -13.48 16.32 0.06
C PHE A 50 -14.28 17.42 0.81
N TYR A 51 -13.99 17.64 2.10
CA TYR A 51 -14.66 18.66 2.90
C TYR A 51 -13.66 19.38 3.83
N PRO A 52 -12.72 20.17 3.30
CA PRO A 52 -11.71 20.85 4.12
C PRO A 52 -12.31 21.93 5.03
N LEU A 53 -11.56 22.35 6.05
CA LEU A 53 -11.91 23.46 6.95
C LEU A 53 -11.73 24.84 6.30
N VAL A 54 -10.76 24.92 5.41
CA VAL A 54 -10.40 26.15 4.68
C VAL A 54 -10.73 25.92 3.22
N SER A 55 -11.24 26.95 2.54
CA SER A 55 -11.44 26.90 1.10
C SER A 55 -10.14 26.60 0.37
N ASN A 56 -10.25 26.03 -0.82
CA ASN A 56 -9.11 25.77 -1.67
C ASN A 56 -8.07 24.89 -0.96
N SER A 57 -8.52 23.83 -0.28
CA SER A 57 -7.70 22.89 0.49
C SER A 57 -8.18 21.44 0.33
N GLU A 58 -8.86 21.14 -0.78
CA GLU A 58 -9.19 19.79 -1.20
C GLU A 58 -7.94 19.09 -1.74
N PHE A 59 -7.83 17.79 -1.51
CA PHE A 59 -6.76 16.99 -2.08
C PHE A 59 -7.16 15.52 -2.25
N ILE A 60 -6.45 14.85 -3.15
CA ILE A 60 -6.42 13.40 -3.28
C ILE A 60 -4.98 12.95 -3.09
N GLU A 61 -4.76 11.96 -2.23
CA GLU A 61 -3.47 11.37 -2.00
C GLU A 61 -3.31 10.04 -2.73
N ILE A 62 -2.14 9.84 -3.31
CA ILE A 62 -1.72 8.63 -4.00
C ILE A 62 -0.58 7.99 -3.22
N TYR A 63 -0.68 6.70 -2.96
CA TYR A 63 0.38 5.92 -2.34
C TYR A 63 0.98 4.89 -3.29
N ASN A 64 2.30 4.73 -3.22
CA ASN A 64 3.02 3.70 -3.95
C ASN A 64 3.24 2.45 -3.09
N LEU A 65 2.50 1.37 -3.40
CA LEU A 65 2.59 0.07 -2.73
C LEU A 65 3.92 -0.65 -2.96
N SER A 66 4.66 -0.28 -4.03
CA SER A 66 5.92 -0.91 -4.40
C SER A 66 6.95 -0.75 -3.29
N TYR A 67 7.69 -1.83 -3.01
CA TYR A 67 8.83 -1.81 -2.08
C TYR A 67 10.14 -1.41 -2.74
N GLN A 68 10.21 -1.43 -4.08
CA GLN A 68 11.49 -1.35 -4.81
C GLN A 68 11.47 -0.31 -5.91
N ASN A 69 10.34 -0.18 -6.61
CA ASN A 69 10.22 0.65 -7.80
C ASN A 69 9.51 1.96 -7.49
N SER A 70 10.12 3.08 -7.87
CA SER A 70 9.41 4.34 -8.02
C SER A 70 8.43 4.26 -9.20
N ALA A 71 7.44 5.15 -9.20
CA ALA A 71 6.53 5.35 -10.32
C ALA A 71 6.56 6.81 -10.76
N ASP A 72 6.72 7.06 -12.06
CA ASP A 72 6.54 8.40 -12.60
C ASP A 72 5.05 8.66 -12.85
N ILE A 73 4.47 9.57 -12.07
CA ILE A 73 3.05 9.97 -12.18
C ILE A 73 2.86 11.21 -13.07
N SER A 74 3.83 11.53 -13.92
CA SER A 74 3.71 12.55 -14.97
C SER A 74 2.48 12.34 -15.84
N LYS A 75 1.65 13.39 -15.99
CA LYS A 75 0.46 13.39 -16.86
C LYS A 75 -0.61 12.35 -16.49
N PHE A 76 -0.52 11.77 -15.30
CA PHE A 76 -1.66 11.06 -14.74
C PHE A 76 -2.82 12.04 -14.60
N GLN A 77 -4.03 11.50 -14.54
CA GLN A 77 -5.22 12.31 -14.45
C GLN A 77 -6.08 11.87 -13.29
N ILE A 78 -6.79 12.84 -12.72
CA ILE A 78 -7.87 12.60 -11.78
C ILE A 78 -9.19 12.83 -12.51
N ILE A 79 -10.11 11.88 -12.41
CA ILE A 79 -11.51 12.10 -12.80
C ILE A 79 -12.33 12.11 -11.51
N TYR A 80 -12.91 13.27 -11.19
CA TYR A 80 -13.85 13.40 -10.11
C TYR A 80 -15.29 13.22 -10.63
N SER A 81 -15.96 12.15 -10.19
CA SER A 81 -17.32 11.80 -10.60
C SER A 81 -17.48 11.74 -12.12
N THR A 82 -18.33 12.57 -12.71
CA THR A 82 -18.58 12.70 -14.15
C THR A 82 -17.89 13.92 -14.76
N ALA A 83 -16.99 14.58 -14.02
CA ALA A 83 -16.25 15.73 -14.51
C ALA A 83 -15.28 15.35 -15.63
N LYS A 84 -14.76 16.37 -16.33
CA LYS A 84 -13.64 16.19 -17.24
C LYS A 84 -12.42 15.76 -16.43
N ALA A 85 -11.57 14.92 -17.05
CA ALA A 85 -10.28 14.56 -16.47
C ALA A 85 -9.38 15.79 -16.28
N ASP A 86 -8.84 15.92 -15.07
CA ASP A 86 -7.88 16.95 -14.70
C ASP A 86 -6.48 16.35 -14.72
N THR A 87 -5.54 17.03 -15.39
CA THR A 87 -4.17 16.54 -15.52
C THR A 87 -3.37 16.90 -14.28
N ILE A 88 -2.64 15.94 -13.72
CA ILE A 88 -1.69 16.18 -12.63
C ILE A 88 -0.48 16.94 -13.18
N ILE A 89 -0.16 18.06 -12.53
CA ILE A 89 0.94 18.95 -12.85
C ILE A 89 1.97 18.97 -11.71
N ASN A 90 3.24 19.02 -12.11
CA ASN A 90 4.36 19.24 -11.21
C ASN A 90 4.47 20.72 -10.83
N ILE A 91 4.73 21.00 -9.55
CA ILE A 91 4.92 22.36 -9.03
C ILE A 91 6.39 22.74 -8.79
N GLY A 92 7.32 21.81 -9.07
CA GLY A 92 8.76 22.02 -8.91
C GLY A 92 9.50 20.83 -8.32
N ASP A 93 8.80 19.98 -7.55
CA ASP A 93 9.39 18.88 -6.77
C ASP A 93 9.57 17.58 -7.58
N GLY A 94 9.03 17.53 -8.81
CA GLY A 94 9.05 16.34 -9.66
C GLY A 94 7.77 15.52 -9.56
N THR A 95 7.72 14.47 -10.36
CA THR A 95 6.57 13.54 -10.46
C THR A 95 6.96 12.10 -10.17
N ASN A 96 8.21 11.86 -9.78
CA ASN A 96 8.67 10.52 -9.45
C ASN A 96 8.28 10.20 -8.02
N LEU A 97 7.29 9.33 -7.84
CA LEU A 97 6.81 8.86 -6.54
C LEU A 97 7.67 7.67 -6.07
N PRO A 98 8.48 7.82 -5.00
CA PRO A 98 9.33 6.74 -4.52
C PRO A 98 8.55 5.52 -4.00
N PRO A 99 9.20 4.36 -3.83
CA PRO A 99 8.61 3.22 -3.13
C PRO A 99 8.10 3.63 -1.75
N ARG A 100 6.97 3.04 -1.31
CA ARG A 100 6.40 3.24 0.04
C ARG A 100 6.26 4.72 0.43
N SER A 101 5.92 5.58 -0.53
CA SER A 101 5.84 7.03 -0.36
C SER A 101 4.52 7.58 -0.90
N PHE A 102 4.20 8.81 -0.50
CA PHE A 102 2.95 9.49 -0.78
C PHE A 102 3.15 10.66 -1.75
N ALA A 103 2.18 10.82 -2.65
CA ALA A 103 2.01 12.02 -3.46
C ALA A 103 0.67 12.67 -3.14
N VAL A 104 0.68 13.96 -2.82
CA VAL A 104 -0.53 14.72 -2.49
C VAL A 104 -0.86 15.64 -3.66
N VAL A 105 -2.02 15.41 -4.28
CA VAL A 105 -2.53 16.18 -5.41
C VAL A 105 -3.57 17.16 -4.90
N PHE A 106 -3.21 18.44 -4.88
CA PHE A 106 -4.11 19.53 -4.50
C PHE A 106 -4.90 20.07 -5.69
N GLU A 107 -5.97 20.79 -5.40
CA GLU A 107 -6.57 21.67 -6.41
C GLU A 107 -5.59 22.76 -6.90
N GLY A 108 -5.75 23.24 -8.13
CA GLY A 108 -4.71 24.06 -8.77
C GLY A 108 -4.54 25.44 -8.16
N ASP A 109 -5.51 25.95 -7.40
CA ASP A 109 -5.41 27.24 -6.71
C ASP A 109 -4.99 27.15 -5.24
N TYR A 110 -4.62 25.95 -4.74
CA TYR A 110 -4.03 25.78 -3.40
C TYR A 110 -2.73 26.60 -3.23
N ASP A 111 -2.59 27.35 -2.13
CA ASP A 111 -1.39 28.14 -1.86
C ASP A 111 -0.38 27.35 -1.00
N PHE A 112 0.76 26.97 -1.59
CA PHE A 112 1.83 26.26 -0.87
C PHE A 112 2.65 27.14 0.09
N THR A 113 2.49 28.47 0.05
CA THR A 113 3.20 29.42 0.93
C THR A 113 2.41 29.68 2.21
N THR A 114 1.10 29.86 2.11
CA THR A 114 0.25 30.25 3.25
C THR A 114 -0.94 29.31 3.50
N GLY A 115 -1.16 28.32 2.65
CA GLY A 115 -2.25 27.35 2.81
C GLY A 115 -2.06 26.47 4.05
N ILE A 116 -3.16 25.87 4.53
CA ILE A 116 -3.18 25.14 5.80
C ILE A 116 -2.16 23.99 5.86
N TYR A 117 -1.92 23.31 4.73
CA TYR A 117 -0.95 22.22 4.63
C TYR A 117 0.53 22.63 4.54
N SER A 118 0.85 23.92 4.35
CA SER A 118 2.24 24.42 4.17
C SER A 118 3.16 24.08 5.34
N SER A 119 2.61 23.89 6.55
CA SER A 119 3.37 23.58 7.77
C SER A 119 3.26 22.12 8.24
N ILE A 120 2.39 21.32 7.61
CA ILE A 120 2.14 19.92 8.02
C ILE A 120 2.57 18.89 6.99
N LEU A 121 2.67 19.26 5.71
CA LEU A 121 3.22 18.40 4.66
C LEU A 121 4.69 18.08 4.97
N PRO A 122 5.10 16.81 4.94
CA PRO A 122 6.49 16.46 5.15
C PRO A 122 7.30 16.74 3.88
N ASP A 123 8.60 17.06 4.05
CA ASP A 123 9.49 17.46 2.95
C ASP A 123 9.67 16.36 1.90
N ASN A 124 9.51 15.09 2.29
CA ASN A 124 9.67 13.92 1.42
C ASN A 124 8.38 13.53 0.67
N ALA A 125 7.25 14.18 0.92
CA ALA A 125 6.03 13.95 0.14
C ALA A 125 6.13 14.63 -1.22
N VAL A 126 5.70 13.93 -2.27
CA VAL A 126 5.60 14.51 -3.61
C VAL A 126 4.38 15.42 -3.65
N LYS A 127 4.59 16.72 -3.91
CA LYS A 127 3.53 17.73 -3.90
C LYS A 127 3.14 18.07 -5.34
N LEU A 128 1.85 17.99 -5.65
CA LEU A 128 1.32 18.13 -6.99
C LEU A 128 0.04 18.96 -6.98
N LYS A 129 -0.38 19.40 -8.16
CA LYS A 129 -1.65 20.06 -8.40
C LYS A 129 -2.38 19.43 -9.58
N ILE A 130 -3.67 19.71 -9.71
CA ILE A 130 -4.40 19.57 -10.98
C ILE A 130 -4.21 20.81 -11.88
N ASP A 131 -4.50 20.67 -13.17
CA ASP A 131 -4.33 21.70 -14.21
C ASP A 131 -5.45 22.74 -14.29
N ASN A 132 -6.43 22.66 -13.39
CA ASN A 132 -7.52 23.62 -13.21
C ASN A 132 -7.60 24.05 -11.72
N ASN A 133 -8.57 24.88 -11.34
CA ASN A 133 -8.61 25.40 -9.97
C ASN A 133 -9.38 24.54 -8.96
N ALA A 134 -10.09 23.48 -9.36
CA ALA A 134 -10.94 22.71 -8.46
C ALA A 134 -11.24 21.31 -9.01
N PHE A 135 -11.43 20.32 -8.12
CA PHE A 135 -11.94 19.02 -8.54
C PHE A 135 -13.37 19.18 -9.06
N GLY A 136 -13.58 18.92 -10.35
CA GLY A 136 -14.86 19.21 -11.01
C GLY A 136 -15.08 20.70 -11.28
N SER A 137 -16.34 21.16 -11.25
CA SER A 137 -16.66 22.57 -11.59
C SER A 137 -16.57 23.54 -10.44
N SER A 138 -16.65 23.05 -9.20
CA SER A 138 -16.84 23.89 -8.01
C SER A 138 -16.36 23.20 -6.72
N GLY A 139 -15.38 22.31 -6.84
CA GLY A 139 -14.90 21.46 -5.74
C GLY A 139 -15.70 20.18 -5.56
N MET A 140 -15.24 19.37 -4.61
CA MET A 140 -15.83 18.10 -4.23
C MET A 140 -17.14 18.29 -3.45
N ALA A 141 -17.99 17.26 -3.49
CA ALA A 141 -19.28 17.27 -2.83
C ALA A 141 -19.14 16.80 -1.39
N ASN A 142 -19.44 17.68 -0.43
CA ASN A 142 -19.30 17.42 1.00
C ASN A 142 -20.46 16.70 1.69
N LYS A 143 -21.52 16.37 0.94
CA LYS A 143 -22.76 15.74 1.48
C LYS A 143 -23.28 14.59 0.63
N SER A 144 -22.55 14.21 -0.40
CA SER A 144 -22.93 13.10 -1.25
C SER A 144 -21.69 12.37 -1.73
N ASP A 145 -21.72 11.05 -1.61
CA ASP A 145 -20.66 10.17 -2.08
C ASP A 145 -20.38 10.40 -3.56
N ARG A 146 -19.10 10.45 -3.92
CA ARG A 146 -18.64 10.55 -5.30
C ARG A 146 -17.43 9.67 -5.52
N VAL A 147 -17.36 9.17 -6.75
CA VAL A 147 -16.25 8.37 -7.20
C VAL A 147 -15.08 9.27 -7.62
N VAL A 148 -13.87 8.84 -7.31
CA VAL A 148 -12.60 9.40 -7.77
C VAL A 148 -11.88 8.30 -8.54
N TYR A 149 -11.43 8.61 -9.75
CA TYR A 149 -10.61 7.72 -10.56
C TYR A 149 -9.20 8.30 -10.69
N LEU A 150 -8.21 7.45 -10.46
CA LEU A 150 -6.83 7.70 -10.85
C LEU A 150 -6.58 7.06 -12.21
N ILE A 151 -6.22 7.87 -13.19
CA ILE A 151 -6.00 7.44 -14.58
C ILE A 151 -4.53 7.62 -14.93
N SER A 152 -3.92 6.61 -15.54
CA SER A 152 -2.54 6.67 -16.01
C SER A 152 -2.39 7.62 -17.20
N ALA A 153 -1.15 7.98 -17.54
CA ALA A 153 -0.86 8.75 -18.74
C ALA A 153 -1.26 8.04 -20.06
N SER A 154 -1.46 6.71 -20.05
CA SER A 154 -1.97 5.93 -21.19
C SER A 154 -3.49 5.91 -21.29
N GLY A 155 -4.20 6.44 -20.28
CA GLY A 155 -5.67 6.44 -20.21
C GLY A 155 -6.26 5.23 -19.49
N ASP A 156 -5.43 4.39 -18.85
CA ASP A 156 -5.89 3.23 -18.09
C ASP A 156 -6.32 3.63 -16.68
N THR A 157 -7.38 3.02 -16.16
CA THR A 157 -7.76 3.20 -14.75
C THR A 157 -6.80 2.45 -13.85
N VAL A 158 -6.09 3.19 -12.99
CA VAL A 158 -5.08 2.68 -12.05
C VAL A 158 -5.69 2.30 -10.70
N ASP A 159 -6.59 3.15 -10.21
CA ASP A 159 -7.37 2.91 -9.00
C ASP A 159 -8.69 3.68 -9.05
N THR A 160 -9.64 3.27 -8.22
CA THR A 160 -10.95 3.90 -8.08
C THR A 160 -11.39 3.82 -6.63
N TYR A 161 -11.96 4.92 -6.15
CA TYR A 161 -12.52 5.00 -4.81
C TYR A 161 -13.82 5.79 -4.79
N LEU A 162 -14.83 5.30 -4.07
CA LEU A 162 -16.07 6.02 -3.77
C LEU A 162 -15.96 6.51 -2.33
N TYR A 163 -15.73 7.81 -2.14
CA TYR A 163 -15.65 8.37 -0.78
C TYR A 163 -17.02 8.42 -0.12
N SER A 164 -17.05 8.31 1.21
CA SER A 164 -18.24 8.42 2.04
C SER A 164 -18.40 9.84 2.52
N ALA A 165 -19.49 10.52 2.15
CA ALA A 165 -19.71 11.91 2.54
C ALA A 165 -20.36 12.04 3.94
N ASP A 166 -19.84 11.32 4.94
CA ASP A 166 -20.29 11.31 6.33
C ASP A 166 -19.32 12.04 7.30
N ASN A 167 -18.32 12.71 6.75
CA ASN A 167 -17.27 13.39 7.51
C ASN A 167 -17.70 14.79 7.99
N SER A 168 -17.14 15.19 9.13
CA SER A 168 -17.13 16.59 9.54
C SER A 168 -16.08 17.37 8.72
N SER A 169 -16.24 18.70 8.64
CA SER A 169 -15.27 19.55 7.95
C SER A 169 -13.87 19.40 8.54
N GLY A 170 -12.86 19.24 7.68
CA GLY A 170 -11.47 19.00 8.03
C GLY A 170 -11.13 17.54 8.30
N ILE A 171 -12.06 16.61 8.13
CA ILE A 171 -11.81 15.18 8.31
C ILE A 171 -11.86 14.51 6.93
N SER A 172 -10.74 13.92 6.50
CA SER A 172 -10.60 13.16 5.26
C SER A 172 -11.08 11.72 5.42
N ASP A 173 -11.38 11.08 4.29
CA ASP A 173 -11.44 9.62 4.21
C ASP A 173 -10.03 9.08 4.06
N GLU A 174 -9.66 8.14 4.92
CA GLU A 174 -8.35 7.50 4.95
C GLU A 174 -8.48 5.99 4.80
N LYS A 175 -7.60 5.40 4.00
CA LYS A 175 -7.51 3.95 3.83
C LYS A 175 -6.89 3.30 5.08
N ILE A 176 -7.53 2.27 5.61
CA ILE A 176 -7.08 1.52 6.80
C ILE A 176 -5.87 0.66 6.44
N ILE A 177 -6.00 -0.20 5.44
CA ILE A 177 -4.91 -1.06 4.96
C ILE A 177 -4.50 -0.56 3.57
N LEU A 178 -3.25 -0.11 3.44
CA LEU A 178 -2.65 0.33 2.18
C LEU A 178 -2.46 -0.87 1.23
N ASN A 179 -3.52 -1.23 0.52
CA ASN A 179 -3.58 -2.28 -0.48
C ASN A 179 -4.54 -1.87 -1.62
N LYS A 180 -4.77 -2.77 -2.59
CA LYS A 180 -5.67 -2.53 -3.74
C LYS A 180 -7.17 -2.70 -3.45
N GLU A 181 -7.53 -3.04 -2.22
CA GLU A 181 -8.93 -3.24 -1.82
C GLU A 181 -9.57 -1.86 -1.57
N SER A 182 -10.66 -1.56 -2.27
CA SER A 182 -11.33 -0.25 -2.24
C SER A 182 -12.77 -0.33 -1.72
N SER A 183 -13.16 -1.42 -1.07
CA SER A 183 -14.43 -1.53 -0.35
C SER A 183 -14.47 -0.51 0.80
N PRO A 184 -15.63 0.08 1.10
CA PRO A 184 -15.80 0.99 2.24
C PRO A 184 -15.32 0.41 3.58
N THR A 185 -15.26 -0.91 3.73
CA THR A 185 -14.74 -1.59 4.93
C THR A 185 -13.25 -1.38 5.18
N ASN A 186 -12.50 -0.95 4.16
CA ASN A 186 -11.07 -0.65 4.25
C ASN A 186 -10.80 0.87 4.30
N TRP A 187 -11.83 1.67 4.59
CA TRP A 187 -11.74 3.12 4.70
C TRP A 187 -12.41 3.57 5.99
N ALA A 188 -11.89 4.64 6.59
CA ALA A 188 -12.44 5.25 7.77
C ALA A 188 -12.11 6.74 7.81
N ASN A 189 -12.91 7.49 8.54
CA ASN A 189 -12.71 8.92 8.73
C ASN A 189 -11.42 9.16 9.52
N SER A 190 -10.60 10.11 9.09
CA SER A 190 -9.36 10.46 9.76
C SER A 190 -9.58 10.78 11.24
N LEU A 191 -8.66 10.32 12.08
CA LEU A 191 -8.56 10.68 13.49
C LEU A 191 -7.82 12.00 13.70
N THR A 192 -7.32 12.61 12.62
CA THR A 192 -6.55 13.87 12.63
C THR A 192 -7.27 14.97 11.87
N ILE A 193 -7.33 16.16 12.47
CA ILE A 193 -7.89 17.33 11.80
C ILE A 193 -6.95 17.78 10.67
N ASN A 194 -7.52 18.09 9.51
CA ASN A 194 -6.85 18.27 8.23
C ASN A 194 -6.21 16.98 7.66
N GLY A 195 -6.62 15.80 8.15
CA GLY A 195 -6.13 14.54 7.61
C GLY A 195 -4.65 14.29 7.89
N THR A 196 -4.04 13.41 7.09
CA THR A 196 -2.63 13.02 7.20
C THR A 196 -1.84 13.14 5.88
N PRO A 197 -2.00 14.23 5.11
CA PRO A 197 -1.41 14.34 3.78
C PRO A 197 0.12 14.23 3.83
N GLY A 198 0.63 13.32 3.01
CA GLY A 198 2.03 12.98 2.86
C GLY A 198 2.56 11.99 3.91
N LYS A 199 1.70 11.48 4.80
CA LYS A 199 2.08 10.64 5.96
C LYS A 199 1.27 9.36 5.99
N GLU A 200 1.63 8.46 6.91
CA GLU A 200 0.81 7.30 7.19
C GLU A 200 -0.56 7.75 7.71
N ASN A 201 -1.62 7.13 7.15
CA ASN A 201 -2.99 7.38 7.56
C ASN A 201 -3.18 7.17 9.07
N SER A 202 -3.92 8.06 9.71
CA SER A 202 -4.19 7.99 11.14
C SER A 202 -5.00 6.77 11.56
N VAL A 203 -5.77 6.19 10.62
CA VAL A 203 -6.54 4.95 10.81
C VAL A 203 -5.78 3.69 10.41
N SER A 204 -4.52 3.81 9.94
CA SER A 204 -3.76 2.64 9.52
C SER A 204 -3.35 1.73 10.68
N GLN A 205 -3.40 0.43 10.42
CA GLN A 205 -2.86 -0.57 11.33
C GLN A 205 -1.33 -0.50 11.33
N LYS A 206 -0.73 -0.15 12.48
CA LYS A 206 0.72 -0.10 12.65
C LYS A 206 1.37 -1.43 12.28
N GLU A 207 2.60 -1.40 11.78
CA GLU A 207 3.34 -2.64 11.47
C GLU A 207 3.61 -3.48 12.73
N TYR A 208 4.01 -2.84 13.82
CA TYR A 208 4.29 -3.50 15.10
C TYR A 208 3.49 -2.85 16.21
N ASP A 209 2.55 -3.59 16.81
CA ASP A 209 1.67 -3.08 17.86
C ASP A 209 1.29 -4.20 18.84
N LEU A 210 2.22 -4.53 19.74
CA LEU A 210 1.93 -5.44 20.84
C LEU A 210 1.17 -4.70 21.95
N SER A 211 0.05 -5.27 22.38
CA SER A 211 -0.79 -4.71 23.43
C SER A 211 -1.15 -5.75 24.48
N ILE A 212 -1.12 -5.35 25.75
CA ILE A 212 -1.71 -6.14 26.84
C ILE A 212 -3.22 -5.91 26.80
N ILE A 213 -3.98 -6.93 26.40
CA ILE A 213 -5.44 -6.83 26.26
C ILE A 213 -6.18 -7.32 27.50
N LYS A 214 -5.53 -8.11 28.36
CA LYS A 214 -6.07 -8.56 29.65
C LYS A 214 -4.95 -8.70 30.66
N PHE A 215 -5.24 -8.34 31.89
CA PHE A 215 -4.40 -8.60 33.06
C PHE A 215 -5.31 -8.90 34.25
N TYR A 216 -5.25 -10.12 34.77
CA TYR A 216 -6.18 -10.57 35.81
C TYR A 216 -5.57 -11.69 36.66
N PRO A 217 -5.93 -11.81 37.95
CA PRO A 217 -5.48 -12.93 38.77
C PRO A 217 -6.17 -14.23 38.35
N GLU A 218 -5.49 -15.37 38.48
CA GLU A 218 -6.08 -16.70 38.22
C GLU A 218 -7.33 -16.93 39.08
N ASN A 219 -7.31 -16.42 40.31
CA ASN A 219 -8.44 -16.40 41.22
C ASN A 219 -8.84 -14.96 41.56
N ASN A 220 -10.14 -14.68 41.65
CA ASN A 220 -10.65 -13.36 42.05
C ASN A 220 -10.37 -12.98 43.52
N PHE A 221 -9.59 -13.79 44.24
CA PHE A 221 -9.18 -13.59 45.61
C PHE A 221 -7.76 -14.12 45.81
N GLY A 222 -7.06 -13.59 46.82
CA GLY A 222 -5.76 -14.08 47.28
C GLY A 222 -5.73 -14.13 48.80
N PHE A 223 -4.85 -14.95 49.36
CA PHE A 223 -4.62 -15.00 50.80
C PHE A 223 -3.41 -14.15 51.17
N ILE A 224 -3.54 -13.39 52.26
CA ILE A 224 -2.44 -12.55 52.76
C ILE A 224 -1.24 -13.44 53.10
N GLY A 225 -0.08 -13.11 52.51
CA GLY A 225 1.16 -13.86 52.71
C GLY A 225 1.32 -15.07 51.79
N GLU A 226 0.35 -15.35 50.92
CA GLU A 226 0.46 -16.40 49.89
C GLU A 226 0.71 -15.79 48.50
N PRO A 227 1.42 -16.50 47.61
CA PRO A 227 1.60 -16.05 46.23
C PRO A 227 0.26 -16.03 45.48
N VAL A 228 0.04 -14.96 44.71
CA VAL A 228 -1.09 -14.84 43.79
C VAL A 228 -0.58 -15.06 42.38
N ARG A 229 -1.26 -15.92 41.63
CA ARG A 229 -0.98 -16.14 40.22
C ARG A 229 -1.72 -15.14 39.34
N LEU A 230 -1.03 -14.58 38.36
CA LEU A 230 -1.53 -13.58 37.44
C LEU A 230 -1.45 -14.10 36.00
N ASN A 231 -2.44 -13.70 35.21
CA ASN A 231 -2.51 -13.97 33.79
C ASN A 231 -2.38 -12.66 33.04
N VAL A 232 -1.50 -12.63 32.03
CA VAL A 232 -1.36 -11.53 31.08
C VAL A 232 -1.68 -12.07 29.70
N VAL A 233 -2.58 -11.42 28.98
CA VAL A 233 -2.85 -11.74 27.57
C VAL A 233 -2.28 -10.64 26.70
N VAL A 234 -1.27 -11.00 25.92
CA VAL A 234 -0.63 -10.10 24.95
C VAL A 234 -1.20 -10.42 23.58
N LYS A 235 -1.62 -9.40 22.83
CA LYS A 235 -2.10 -9.53 21.47
C LYS A 235 -1.23 -8.71 20.53
N ASN A 236 -0.92 -9.26 19.36
CA ASN A 236 -0.34 -8.49 18.27
C ASN A 236 -1.45 -7.84 17.46
N LEU A 237 -1.64 -6.54 17.68
CA LEU A 237 -2.52 -5.68 16.89
C LEU A 237 -1.80 -5.12 15.66
N GLY A 238 -0.51 -5.40 15.49
CA GLY A 238 0.26 -4.97 14.33
C GLY A 238 -0.01 -5.84 13.09
N SER A 239 0.33 -5.30 11.92
CA SER A 239 0.21 -6.01 10.64
C SER A 239 1.40 -6.94 10.34
N MET A 240 2.50 -6.83 11.09
CA MET A 240 3.70 -7.68 10.98
C MET A 240 3.90 -8.55 12.25
N PRO A 241 4.58 -9.71 12.14
CA PRO A 241 4.97 -10.48 13.31
C PRO A 241 5.85 -9.66 14.27
N SER A 242 5.61 -9.76 15.57
CA SER A 242 6.24 -8.86 16.56
C SER A 242 7.75 -9.02 16.73
N GLY A 243 8.34 -10.13 16.28
CA GLY A 243 9.66 -10.56 16.73
C GLY A 243 9.68 -10.90 18.23
N ASN A 244 10.85 -11.25 18.77
CA ASN A 244 10.99 -11.56 20.20
C ASN A 244 10.70 -10.32 21.05
N TYR A 245 9.98 -10.50 22.15
CA TYR A 245 9.57 -9.42 23.04
C TYR A 245 9.66 -9.85 24.49
N SER A 246 9.64 -8.88 25.40
CA SER A 246 9.61 -9.14 26.84
C SER A 246 8.43 -8.42 27.49
N VAL A 247 7.78 -9.06 28.44
CA VAL A 247 6.75 -8.43 29.29
C VAL A 247 7.29 -8.33 30.70
N LYS A 248 7.36 -7.12 31.24
CA LYS A 248 7.81 -6.86 32.61
C LYS A 248 6.63 -6.44 33.48
N ILE A 249 6.54 -7.04 34.66
CA ILE A 249 5.53 -6.73 35.68
C ILE A 249 6.21 -5.98 36.82
N TYR A 250 5.59 -4.86 37.21
CA TYR A 250 6.04 -4.02 38.30
C TYR A 250 4.92 -3.90 39.34
N HIS A 251 5.30 -3.88 40.61
CA HIS A 251 4.41 -3.56 41.72
C HIS A 251 4.65 -2.11 42.10
N ASP A 252 3.75 -1.21 41.68
CA ASP A 252 3.81 0.22 41.95
C ASP A 252 3.57 0.49 43.45
N VAL A 253 4.66 0.43 44.23
CA VAL A 253 4.62 0.54 45.70
C VAL A 253 4.40 1.98 46.12
N ASN A 254 4.91 2.93 45.33
CA ASN A 254 4.85 4.35 45.64
C ASN A 254 3.59 5.04 45.03
N ALA A 255 2.85 4.34 44.18
CA ALA A 255 1.63 4.76 43.49
C ALA A 255 1.84 5.96 42.52
N ASP A 256 3.00 6.06 41.90
CA ASP A 256 3.35 7.12 40.94
C ASP A 256 3.07 6.73 39.47
N SER A 257 2.67 5.48 39.21
CA SER A 257 2.42 4.91 37.88
C SER A 257 3.63 4.92 36.93
N ILE A 258 4.84 5.01 37.46
CA ILE A 258 6.09 4.96 36.71
C ILE A 258 6.83 3.69 37.12
N ALA A 259 7.06 2.80 36.17
CA ALA A 259 7.84 1.59 36.43
C ALA A 259 9.27 1.92 36.87
N GLN A 260 9.66 1.46 38.06
CA GLN A 260 11.01 1.58 38.60
C GLN A 260 11.65 0.20 38.82
N GLU A 261 12.98 0.08 38.71
CA GLU A 261 13.67 -1.20 38.92
C GLU A 261 13.50 -1.75 40.35
N SER A 262 13.31 -0.87 41.34
CA SER A 262 12.98 -1.29 42.73
C SER A 262 11.60 -1.91 42.87
N GLU A 263 10.74 -1.76 41.87
CA GLU A 263 9.36 -2.25 41.84
C GLU A 263 9.21 -3.46 40.91
N PHE A 264 10.29 -3.89 40.27
CA PHE A 264 10.28 -5.03 39.36
C PHE A 264 9.89 -6.32 40.08
N VAL A 265 8.92 -7.04 39.53
CA VAL A 265 8.41 -8.30 40.07
C VAL A 265 8.85 -9.48 39.21
N TYR A 266 8.60 -9.40 37.91
CA TYR A 266 8.80 -10.54 37.00
C TYR A 266 8.96 -10.12 35.55
N GLN A 267 9.64 -10.95 34.75
CA GLN A 267 9.78 -10.78 33.31
C GLN A 267 9.50 -12.10 32.57
N PHE A 268 8.72 -11.99 31.50
CA PHE A 268 8.61 -13.01 30.46
C PHE A 268 9.49 -12.64 29.28
N ASP A 269 10.14 -13.62 28.68
CA ASP A 269 10.85 -13.50 27.41
C ASP A 269 10.18 -14.41 26.39
N GLU A 270 9.52 -13.81 25.42
CA GLU A 270 8.61 -14.49 24.51
C GLU A 270 9.09 -14.42 23.06
N VAL A 271 8.73 -15.46 22.31
CA VAL A 271 8.93 -15.50 20.86
C VAL A 271 7.76 -14.81 20.16
N GLY A 272 8.01 -14.26 18.97
CA GLY A 272 7.06 -13.36 18.32
C GLY A 272 5.66 -13.94 18.09
N ILE A 273 4.67 -13.06 18.17
CA ILE A 273 3.26 -13.35 17.91
C ILE A 273 2.95 -12.95 16.46
N ALA A 274 2.25 -13.80 15.71
CA ALA A 274 1.77 -13.46 14.38
C ALA A 274 0.69 -12.35 14.44
N PRO A 275 0.45 -11.59 13.34
CA PRO A 275 -0.60 -10.58 13.30
C PRO A 275 -1.96 -11.14 13.73
N ASN A 276 -2.68 -10.41 14.58
CA ASN A 276 -3.98 -10.76 15.17
C ASN A 276 -4.02 -11.96 16.13
N ASP A 277 -2.92 -12.68 16.33
CA ASP A 277 -2.80 -13.72 17.34
C ASP A 277 -2.51 -13.15 18.74
N SER A 278 -2.64 -14.00 19.77
CA SER A 278 -2.34 -13.67 21.16
C SER A 278 -1.51 -14.74 21.86
N SER A 279 -0.79 -14.35 22.90
CA SER A 279 -0.09 -15.22 23.83
C SER A 279 -0.64 -15.03 25.25
N ASP A 280 -0.90 -16.13 25.94
CA ASP A 280 -1.30 -16.16 27.34
C ASP A 280 -0.06 -16.45 28.21
N LEU A 281 0.28 -15.52 29.09
CA LEU A 281 1.44 -15.58 29.97
C LEU A 281 1.00 -15.75 31.43
N TYR A 282 1.66 -16.67 32.13
CA TYR A 282 1.28 -17.11 33.48
C TYR A 282 2.43 -16.89 34.45
N VAL A 283 2.24 -16.09 35.50
CA VAL A 283 3.20 -15.86 36.60
C VAL A 283 2.58 -16.18 37.94
#